data_AF-A0A1F5S1K3-F1
#
_entry.id   AF-A0A1F5S1K3-F1
#
_cell.length_a   1.000
_cell.length_b   1.000
_cell.length_c   1.000
_cell.angle_alpha   90.00
_cell.angle_beta   90.00
_cell.angle_gamma   90.00
#
_symmetry.space_group_name_H-M   'P 1'
#
loop_
_entity.id
_entity.type
_entity.pdbx_description
1 polymer ?
#
loop_
_entity_poly.entity_id
_entity_poly.type
_entity_poly.pdbx_seq_one_letter_code
_entity_poly.pdbx_strand_id
1 'polypeptide(L)'
;MIKFGDIYRFRDQVYIHLTVKDDGVTYYAAKIISEPDLVNKFIKRRESLFVLKNSSPGKVAQYKLVTCFIKLTTDDFKDCLAHLARPDSHGITELEPLGELNESDIKSLKREILDNPDVLPPPVIRYVQELSEK
;
A
#
# COMPACT_ATOMS: atom_id res chain seq x y z
N MET A 1 3.75 4.76 -19.60
CA MET A 1 4.54 4.96 -18.37
C MET A 1 3.59 4.79 -17.21
N ILE A 2 3.87 3.84 -16.32
CA ILE A 2 3.02 3.55 -15.16
C ILE A 2 3.12 4.72 -14.16
N LYS A 3 2.01 5.10 -13.54
CA LYS A 3 1.89 6.25 -12.62
C LYS A 3 1.43 5.79 -11.24
N PHE A 4 1.62 6.67 -10.24
CA PHE A 4 1.12 6.45 -8.89
C PHE A 4 -0.38 6.11 -8.92
N GLY A 5 -0.76 4.98 -8.30
CA GLY A 5 -2.16 4.56 -8.25
C GLY A 5 -2.61 3.67 -9.41
N ASP A 6 -1.78 3.47 -10.43
CA ASP A 6 -2.06 2.50 -11.49
C ASP A 6 -2.11 1.09 -10.90
N ILE A 7 -3.08 0.30 -11.36
CA ILE A 7 -3.30 -1.08 -10.92
C ILE A 7 -2.83 -2.02 -12.03
N TYR A 8 -2.06 -3.01 -11.64
CA TYR A 8 -1.53 -4.01 -12.57
C TYR A 8 -1.52 -5.40 -11.96
N ARG A 9 -1.64 -6.41 -12.82
CA ARG A 9 -1.37 -7.80 -12.48
C ARG A 9 0.06 -8.15 -12.83
N PHE A 10 0.71 -8.86 -11.92
CA PHE A 10 2.00 -9.49 -12.14
C PHE A 10 1.93 -10.91 -11.58
N ARG A 11 2.11 -11.91 -12.45
CA ARG A 11 1.79 -13.32 -12.16
C ARG A 11 0.34 -13.44 -11.65
N ASP A 12 0.12 -14.16 -10.56
CA ASP A 12 -1.22 -14.39 -9.98
C ASP A 12 -1.61 -13.33 -8.93
N GLN A 13 -0.91 -12.19 -8.88
CA GLN A 13 -1.14 -11.17 -7.86
C GLN A 13 -1.42 -9.81 -8.49
N VAL A 14 -2.27 -9.03 -7.82
CA VAL A 14 -2.64 -7.68 -8.22
C VAL A 14 -1.98 -6.68 -7.30
N TYR A 15 -1.48 -5.60 -7.88
CA TYR A 15 -0.71 -4.58 -7.19
C TYR A 15 -1.14 -3.17 -7.62
N ILE A 16 -0.90 -2.21 -6.74
CA ILE A 16 -0.98 -0.77 -7.00
C ILE A 16 0.43 -0.23 -7.09
N HIS A 17 0.73 0.49 -8.17
CA HIS A 17 2.01 1.16 -8.34
C HIS A 17 2.17 2.33 -7.35
N LEU A 18 3.30 2.37 -6.65
CA LEU A 18 3.67 3.47 -5.76
C LEU A 18 4.76 4.34 -6.38
N THR A 19 5.90 3.77 -6.74
CA THR A 19 6.98 4.49 -7.43
C THR A 19 7.98 3.51 -8.02
N VAL A 20 8.96 4.03 -8.74
CA VAL A 20 10.12 3.26 -9.22
C VAL A 20 11.32 3.64 -8.35
N LYS A 21 12.16 2.67 -8.00
CA LYS A 21 13.42 2.89 -7.31
C LYS A 21 14.39 3.63 -8.24
N ASP A 22 15.42 4.23 -7.65
CA ASP A 22 16.47 4.97 -8.38
C ASP A 22 17.21 4.15 -9.45
N ASP A 23 17.10 2.82 -9.44
CA ASP A 23 17.66 1.94 -10.48
C ASP A 23 16.82 1.89 -11.78
N GLY A 24 15.64 2.52 -11.79
CA GLY A 24 14.75 2.60 -12.96
C GLY A 24 14.06 1.29 -13.34
N VAL A 25 14.28 0.20 -12.59
CA VAL A 25 13.81 -1.15 -12.93
C VAL A 25 13.09 -1.85 -11.78
N THR A 26 13.30 -1.42 -10.55
CA THR A 26 12.65 -1.97 -9.35
C THR A 26 11.42 -1.13 -9.02
N TYR A 27 10.25 -1.75 -8.97
CA TYR A 27 8.99 -1.09 -8.67
C TYR A 27 8.63 -1.27 -7.20
N TYR A 28 8.23 -0.17 -6.54
CA TYR A 28 7.54 -0.22 -5.26
C TYR A 28 6.04 -0.30 -5.50
N ALA A 29 5.39 -1.27 -4.87
CA ALA A 29 3.98 -1.55 -5.09
C ALA A 29 3.28 -2.00 -3.81
N ALA A 30 1.99 -1.65 -3.69
CA ALA A 30 1.12 -2.18 -2.64
C ALA A 30 0.37 -3.40 -3.18
N LYS A 31 0.36 -4.51 -2.43
CA LYS A 31 -0.37 -5.71 -2.84
C LYS A 31 -1.85 -5.56 -2.55
N ILE A 32 -2.70 -5.87 -3.53
CA ILE A 32 -4.14 -5.97 -3.32
C ILE A 32 -4.46 -7.36 -2.75
N ILE A 33 -5.13 -7.37 -1.60
CA ILE A 33 -5.64 -8.57 -0.92
C ILE A 33 -7.16 -8.56 -1.03
N SER A 34 -7.72 -9.54 -1.74
CA SER A 34 -9.16 -9.69 -1.97
C SER A 34 -9.81 -10.81 -1.15
N GLU A 35 -9.02 -11.66 -0.49
CA GLU A 35 -9.54 -12.76 0.32
C GLU A 35 -10.25 -12.24 1.59
N PRO A 36 -11.58 -12.43 1.74
CA PRO A 36 -12.35 -11.78 2.81
C PRO A 36 -11.86 -12.11 4.23
N ASP A 37 -11.43 -13.36 4.46
CA ASP A 37 -10.91 -13.80 5.76
C ASP A 37 -9.60 -13.09 6.12
N LEU A 38 -8.70 -12.91 5.14
CA LEU A 38 -7.48 -12.14 5.32
C LEU A 38 -7.80 -10.67 5.53
N VAL A 39 -8.69 -10.09 4.73
CA VAL A 39 -9.12 -8.69 4.87
C VAL A 39 -9.62 -8.43 6.29
N ASN A 40 -10.54 -9.25 6.77
CA ASN A 40 -11.10 -9.14 8.12
C ASN A 40 -10.02 -9.32 9.20
N LYS A 41 -9.05 -10.20 8.99
CA LYS A 41 -7.93 -10.42 9.92
C LYS A 41 -7.04 -9.17 10.02
N PHE A 42 -6.77 -8.49 8.92
CA PHE A 42 -6.00 -7.23 8.91
C PHE A 42 -6.76 -6.10 9.61
N ILE A 43 -8.05 -5.96 9.33
CA ILE A 43 -8.92 -4.95 9.99
C ILE A 43 -8.94 -5.17 11.51
N LYS A 44 -9.24 -6.39 11.97
CA LYS A 44 -9.25 -6.73 13.41
C LYS A 44 -7.91 -6.46 14.09
N ARG A 45 -6.79 -6.70 13.39
CA ARG A 45 -5.45 -6.39 13.90
C ARG A 45 -5.23 -4.88 14.06
N ARG A 46 -5.65 -4.07 13.08
CA ARG A 46 -5.57 -2.59 13.17
C ARG A 46 -6.44 -2.03 14.30
N GLU A 47 -7.65 -2.55 14.47
CA GLU A 47 -8.53 -2.18 15.58
C GLU A 47 -7.92 -2.53 16.95
N SER A 48 -7.39 -3.75 17.08
CA SER A 48 -6.72 -4.21 18.31
C SER A 48 -5.53 -3.32 18.68
N LEU A 49 -4.82 -2.78 17.69
CA LEU A 49 -3.72 -1.86 17.94
C LEU A 49 -4.15 -0.49 18.39
N PHE A 50 -5.24 0.03 17.85
CA PHE A 50 -5.77 1.30 18.29
C PHE A 50 -6.07 1.27 19.79
N VAL A 51 -6.59 0.14 20.27
CA VAL A 51 -6.80 -0.13 21.71
C VAL A 51 -5.46 -0.20 22.46
N LEU A 52 -4.48 -0.97 21.95
CA LEU A 52 -3.18 -1.15 22.61
C LEU A 52 -2.31 0.11 22.65
N LYS A 53 -2.40 0.99 21.64
CA LYS A 53 -1.64 2.25 21.59
C LYS A 53 -1.96 3.15 22.78
N ASN A 54 -3.18 3.05 23.32
CA ASN A 54 -3.62 3.77 24.51
C ASN A 54 -3.18 3.12 25.84
N SER A 55 -2.74 1.85 25.82
CA SER A 55 -2.45 1.07 27.04
C SER A 55 -0.97 0.64 27.18
N SER A 56 -0.19 0.56 26.10
CA SER A 56 1.20 0.08 26.12
C SER A 56 2.02 0.54 24.89
N PRO A 57 2.65 1.73 24.93
CA PRO A 57 3.33 2.34 23.78
C PRO A 57 4.52 1.53 23.23
N GLY A 58 5.23 0.79 24.10
CA GLY A 58 6.47 0.07 23.73
C GLY A 58 6.29 -1.13 22.79
N LYS A 59 5.07 -1.65 22.61
CA LYS A 59 4.79 -2.76 21.68
C LYS A 59 4.39 -2.29 20.27
N VAL A 60 4.17 -0.99 20.06
CA VAL A 60 3.49 -0.45 18.86
C VAL A 60 4.29 -0.64 17.56
N ALA A 61 5.62 -0.59 17.61
CA ALA A 61 6.47 -0.60 16.41
C ALA A 61 6.35 -1.88 15.57
N GLN A 62 6.31 -3.06 16.20
CA GLN A 62 6.23 -4.34 15.48
C GLN A 62 4.91 -4.52 14.73
N TYR A 63 3.86 -3.82 15.15
CA TYR A 63 2.55 -3.97 14.56
C TYR A 63 2.25 -2.97 13.46
N LYS A 64 2.95 -1.82 13.43
CA LYS A 64 2.80 -0.82 12.35
C LYS A 64 2.98 -1.42 10.96
N LEU A 65 3.92 -2.35 10.80
CA LEU A 65 4.16 -3.07 9.54
C LEU A 65 2.94 -3.87 9.06
N VAL A 66 2.22 -4.51 9.98
CA VAL A 66 1.07 -5.37 9.67
C VAL A 66 -0.20 -4.54 9.47
N THR A 67 -0.20 -3.27 9.87
CA THR A 67 -1.38 -2.39 9.81
C THR A 67 -1.26 -1.21 8.88
N CYS A 68 -0.16 -1.14 8.13
CA CYS A 68 0.05 -0.18 7.06
C CYS A 68 -0.68 -0.65 5.80
N PHE A 69 -1.97 -0.30 5.72
CA PHE A 69 -2.85 -0.64 4.61
C PHE A 69 -3.99 0.37 4.47
N ILE A 70 -4.64 0.39 3.31
CA ILE A 70 -5.95 1.05 3.14
C ILE A 70 -6.99 0.04 2.65
N LYS A 71 -8.26 0.29 2.98
CA LYS A 71 -9.39 -0.44 2.41
C LYS A 71 -9.87 0.33 1.17
N LEU A 72 -9.98 -0.38 0.05
CA LEU A 72 -10.27 0.22 -1.25
C LEU A 72 -11.78 0.42 -1.46
N THR A 73 -12.10 1.48 -2.18
CA THR A 73 -13.46 1.88 -2.59
C THR A 73 -13.64 1.92 -4.10
N THR A 74 -12.56 1.76 -4.87
CA THR A 74 -12.57 1.63 -6.34
C THR A 74 -13.41 0.42 -6.75
N ASP A 75 -14.34 0.58 -7.71
CA ASP A 75 -15.42 -0.37 -7.98
C ASP A 75 -14.94 -1.82 -8.19
N ASP A 76 -13.92 -2.03 -9.04
CA ASP A 76 -13.39 -3.37 -9.34
C ASP A 76 -12.61 -4.00 -8.18
N PHE A 77 -12.23 -3.20 -7.19
CA PHE A 77 -11.41 -3.60 -6.04
C PHE A 77 -12.08 -3.27 -4.70
N LYS A 78 -13.40 -3.05 -4.72
CA LYS A 78 -14.14 -2.64 -3.54
C LYS A 78 -14.00 -3.68 -2.44
N ASP A 79 -13.83 -3.20 -1.21
CA ASP A 79 -13.62 -4.02 -0.01
C ASP A 79 -12.30 -4.82 0.02
N CYS A 80 -11.44 -4.71 -1.01
CA CYS A 80 -10.09 -5.23 -0.96
C CYS A 80 -9.18 -4.35 -0.10
N LEU A 81 -8.03 -4.91 0.32
CA LEU A 81 -6.99 -4.16 1.03
C LEU A 81 -5.80 -3.89 0.12
N ALA A 82 -5.33 -2.64 0.08
CA ALA A 82 -4.01 -2.31 -0.43
C ALA A 82 -3.00 -2.38 0.73
N HIS A 83 -2.25 -3.47 0.80
CA HIS A 83 -1.23 -3.69 1.82
C HIS A 83 0.13 -3.15 1.35
N LEU A 84 0.68 -2.20 2.09
CA LEU A 84 1.86 -1.43 1.67
C LEU A 84 3.20 -2.11 1.97
N ALA A 85 3.20 -3.22 2.71
CA ALA A 85 4.46 -3.86 3.13
C ALA A 85 5.04 -4.83 2.08
N ARG A 86 6.36 -4.68 1.89
CA ARG A 86 7.30 -5.47 1.07
C ARG A 86 7.07 -5.43 -0.46
N PRO A 87 7.88 -4.68 -1.21
CA PRO A 87 8.05 -4.93 -2.64
C PRO A 87 8.85 -6.23 -2.86
N ASP A 88 8.37 -7.10 -3.76
CA ASP A 88 9.20 -8.15 -4.34
C ASP A 88 10.12 -7.54 -5.42
N SER A 89 11.40 -7.91 -5.42
CA SER A 89 12.38 -7.46 -6.41
C SER A 89 12.50 -8.49 -7.54
N HIS A 90 11.63 -8.38 -8.54
CA HIS A 90 11.80 -9.12 -9.79
C HIS A 90 11.76 -8.16 -10.96
N GLY A 91 12.63 -8.37 -11.95
CA GLY A 91 12.62 -7.61 -13.20
C GLY A 91 11.29 -7.82 -13.90
N ILE A 92 10.51 -6.75 -14.00
CA ILE A 92 9.12 -6.83 -14.41
C ILE A 92 9.02 -6.60 -15.91
N THR A 93 9.06 -7.67 -16.70
CA THR A 93 8.88 -7.59 -18.17
C THR A 93 7.43 -7.80 -18.62
N GLU A 94 6.54 -8.26 -17.73
CA GLU A 94 5.15 -8.63 -18.07
C GLU A 94 4.16 -8.05 -17.05
N LEU A 95 3.84 -6.76 -17.20
CA LEU A 95 2.76 -6.11 -16.46
C LEU A 95 1.49 -6.09 -17.29
N GLU A 96 0.41 -6.67 -16.75
CA GLU A 96 -0.92 -6.52 -17.32
C GLU A 96 -1.63 -5.34 -16.63
N PRO A 97 -1.89 -4.23 -17.34
CA PRO A 97 -2.61 -3.10 -16.76
C PRO A 97 -4.08 -3.50 -16.49
N LEU A 98 -4.57 -3.22 -15.30
CA LEU A 98 -5.95 -3.52 -14.89
C LEU A 98 -6.81 -2.26 -14.69
N GLY A 99 -6.20 -1.10 -14.45
CA GLY A 99 -6.94 0.15 -14.26
C GLY A 99 -6.18 1.12 -13.37
N GLU A 100 -6.91 2.03 -12.73
CA GLU A 100 -6.38 3.04 -11.83
C GLU A 100 -7.26 3.17 -10.59
N LEU A 101 -6.66 3.56 -9.46
CA LEU A 101 -7.42 3.89 -8.26
C LEU A 101 -8.28 5.13 -8.46
N ASN A 102 -9.45 5.15 -7.84
CA ASN A 102 -10.25 6.37 -7.73
C ASN A 102 -9.53 7.45 -6.88
N GLU A 103 -9.95 8.71 -7.01
CA GLU A 103 -9.30 9.82 -6.30
C GLU A 103 -9.32 9.69 -4.77
N SER A 104 -10.37 9.07 -4.21
CA SER A 104 -10.52 8.87 -2.76
C SER A 104 -9.49 7.89 -2.23
N ASP A 105 -9.29 6.78 -2.94
CA ASP A 105 -8.29 5.77 -2.62
C ASP A 105 -6.89 6.32 -2.82
N ILE A 106 -6.64 7.12 -3.87
CA ILE A 106 -5.35 7.82 -4.05
C ILE A 106 -5.03 8.71 -2.85
N LYS A 107 -6.00 9.54 -2.39
CA LYS A 107 -5.82 10.41 -1.22
C LYS A 107 -5.56 9.59 0.05
N SER A 108 -6.33 8.53 0.27
CA SER A 108 -6.16 7.62 1.40
C SER A 108 -4.79 6.95 1.39
N LEU A 109 -4.32 6.53 0.21
CA LEU A 109 -3.03 5.86 0.03
C LEU A 109 -1.87 6.80 0.34
N LYS A 110 -1.89 8.03 -0.21
CA LYS A 110 -0.88 9.06 0.10
C LYS A 110 -0.82 9.34 1.60
N ARG A 111 -1.98 9.50 2.24
CA ARG A 111 -2.07 9.75 3.69
C ARG A 111 -1.48 8.59 4.50
N GLU A 112 -1.86 7.35 4.20
CA GLU A 112 -1.34 6.17 4.91
C GLU A 112 0.18 6.07 4.78
N ILE A 113 0.74 6.41 3.62
CA ILE A 113 2.19 6.45 3.39
C ILE A 113 2.87 7.53 4.26
N LEU A 114 2.31 8.74 4.29
CA LEU A 114 2.87 9.86 5.05
C LEU A 114 2.70 9.72 6.57
N ASP A 115 1.64 9.04 7.03
CA ASP A 115 1.39 8.77 8.45
C ASP A 115 2.30 7.64 9.01
N ASN A 116 2.94 6.86 8.13
CA ASN A 116 3.80 5.72 8.49
C ASN A 116 5.20 5.76 7.84
N PRO A 117 5.96 6.86 7.97
CA PRO A 117 7.25 7.03 7.29
C PRO A 117 8.34 6.08 7.83
N ASP A 118 8.15 5.51 9.02
CA ASP A 118 9.08 4.54 9.62
C ASP A 118 8.87 3.10 9.10
N VAL A 119 7.80 2.87 8.34
CA VAL A 119 7.40 1.54 7.84
C VAL A 119 7.81 1.33 6.39
N LEU A 120 7.90 2.41 5.62
CA LEU A 120 8.03 2.37 4.17
C LEU A 120 9.43 2.80 3.70
N PRO A 121 9.88 2.32 2.53
CA PRO A 121 11.16 2.74 1.97
C PRO A 121 11.21 4.26 1.71
N PRO A 122 12.33 4.94 2.00
CA PRO A 122 12.47 6.38 1.78
C PRO A 122 12.11 6.88 0.37
N PRO A 123 12.39 6.15 -0.74
CA PRO A 123 11.97 6.59 -2.08
C PRO A 123 10.46 6.74 -2.23
N VAL A 124 9.66 5.85 -1.62
CA VAL A 124 8.19 5.91 -1.67
C VAL A 124 7.70 7.17 -0.95
N ILE A 125 8.27 7.45 0.22
CA ILE A 125 7.88 8.60 1.05
C ILE A 125 8.19 9.90 0.32
N ARG A 126 9.42 10.05 -0.18
CA ARG A 126 9.85 11.25 -0.92
C ARG A 126 8.98 11.51 -2.14
N TYR A 127 8.71 10.47 -2.93
CA TYR A 127 7.88 10.58 -4.10
C TYR A 127 6.45 11.05 -3.76
N VAL A 128 5.84 10.52 -2.68
CA VAL A 128 4.51 10.96 -2.24
C VAL A 128 4.50 12.39 -1.70
N GLN A 129 5.57 12.83 -1.03
CA GLN A 129 5.73 14.22 -0.58
C GLN A 129 5.74 15.18 -1.79
N GLU A 130 6.57 14.89 -2.80
CA GLU A 130 6.65 15.68 -4.04
C GLU A 130 5.32 15.72 -4.81
N LEU A 131 4.55 14.63 -4.79
CA LEU A 131 3.21 14.56 -5.39
C LEU A 131 2.11 15.29 -4.59
N SER A 132 2.41 15.75 -3.38
CA SER A 132 1.44 16.44 -2.51
C SER A 132 1.71 17.95 -2.42
N GLU A 133 2.89 18.39 -2.86
CA GLU A 133 3.28 19.79 -2.98
C GLU A 133 2.92 20.41 -4.35
N LYS A 134 2.42 19.60 -5.28
CA LYS A 134 1.93 19.99 -6.61
C LYS A 134 0.40 20.03 -6.64
#